data_AF-A0A8S4QT03-F1
#
_entry.id   AF-A0A8S4QT03-F1
#
_cell.length_a   1.000
_cell.length_b   1.000
_cell.length_c   1.000
_cell.angle_alpha   90.00
_cell.angle_beta   90.00
_cell.angle_gamma   90.00
#
_symmetry.space_group_name_H-M   'P 1'
#
loop_
_entity.id
_entity.type
_entity.pdbx_description
1 polymer ?
#
loop_
_entity_poly.entity_id
_entity_poly.type
_entity_poly.pdbx_seq_one_letter_code
_entity_poly.pdbx_strand_id
1 'polypeptide(L)'
;MAVPRLILFLVGKFGISVVMTSVYLFTSELYPTEFRHSLLAFSSMIGRIGSITAPLTPVLMEYWHGIPSLLFAFMAVLSGLLVLTQPETLGTKLPDTLAEAEALGRPESKLT
;
A
#
# COMPACT_ATOMS: atom_id res chain seq x y z
N MET A 1 16.35 -27.56 -10.75
CA MET A 1 15.06 -26.84 -10.84
C MET A 1 15.06 -25.50 -10.05
N ALA A 2 16.08 -24.65 -10.20
CA ALA A 2 16.18 -23.40 -9.43
C ALA A 2 15.67 -22.15 -10.19
N VAL A 3 15.75 -22.18 -11.52
CA VAL A 3 15.37 -21.08 -12.42
C VAL A 3 13.91 -20.62 -12.26
N PRO A 4 12.88 -21.50 -12.26
CA PRO A 4 11.49 -21.02 -12.14
C PRO A 4 11.20 -20.37 -10.79
N ARG A 5 11.80 -20.89 -9.70
CA ARG A 5 11.67 -20.30 -8.36
C ARG A 5 12.30 -18.91 -8.28
N LEU A 6 13.46 -18.73 -8.93
CA LEU A 6 14.13 -17.43 -8.99
C LEU A 6 13.34 -16.40 -9.81
N ILE A 7 12.75 -16.81 -10.93
CA ILE A 7 11.90 -15.92 -11.74
C ILE A 7 10.71 -15.44 -10.91
N LEU A 8 9.99 -16.35 -10.25
CA LEU A 8 8.86 -16.01 -9.38
C LEU A 8 9.28 -15.06 -8.25
N PHE A 9 10.43 -15.33 -7.62
CA PHE A 9 10.98 -14.47 -6.57
C PHE A 9 11.31 -13.06 -7.08
N LEU A 10 11.96 -12.95 -8.24
CA LEU A 10 12.34 -11.67 -8.84
C LEU A 10 11.13 -10.84 -9.26
N VAL A 11 10.09 -11.49 -9.81
CA VAL A 11 8.82 -10.82 -10.15
C VAL A 11 8.16 -10.26 -8.88
N GLY A 12 8.09 -11.05 -7.81
CA GLY A 12 7.56 -10.58 -6.53
C GLY A 12 8.38 -9.41 -5.96
N LYS A 13 9.72 -9.50 -6.00
CA LYS A 13 10.62 -8.45 -5.55
C LYS A 13 10.49 -7.16 -6.37
N PHE A 14 10.29 -7.28 -7.68
CA PHE A 14 10.04 -6.13 -8.54
C PHE A 14 8.69 -5.49 -8.21
N GLY A 15 7.64 -6.30 -8.06
CA GLY A 15 6.30 -5.82 -7.71
C GLY A 15 6.27 -5.01 -6.42
N ILE A 16 6.89 -5.51 -5.35
CA ILE A 16 6.93 -4.77 -4.07
C ILE A 16 7.69 -3.45 -4.19
N SER A 17 8.74 -3.39 -5.03
CA SER A 17 9.48 -2.16 -5.27
C SER A 17 8.61 -1.10 -5.96
N VAL A 18 7.85 -1.51 -6.98
CA VAL A 18 6.92 -0.61 -7.69
C VAL A 18 5.85 -0.10 -6.73
N VAL A 19 5.23 -0.99 -5.96
CA VAL A 19 4.20 -0.63 -4.98
C VAL A 19 4.72 0.36 -3.96
N MET A 20 5.92 0.17 -3.40
CA MET A 20 6.48 1.12 -2.44
C MET A 20 6.63 2.51 -3.04
N THR A 21 7.19 2.65 -4.24
CA THR A 21 7.31 3.95 -4.91
C THR A 21 5.94 4.56 -5.22
N SER A 22 5.00 3.76 -5.74
CA SER A 22 3.64 4.23 -6.06
C SER A 22 2.88 4.69 -4.82
N VAL A 23 2.98 3.99 -3.69
CA VAL A 23 2.31 4.38 -2.44
C VAL A 23 2.81 5.75 -1.97
N TYR A 24 4.13 6.00 -1.98
CA TYR A 24 4.66 7.31 -1.62
C TYR A 24 4.16 8.42 -2.55
N LEU A 25 4.08 8.15 -3.86
CA LEU A 25 3.53 9.10 -4.81
C LEU A 25 2.03 9.38 -4.53
N PHE A 26 1.21 8.35 -4.42
CA PHE A 26 -0.23 8.51 -4.13
C PHE A 26 -0.49 9.22 -2.81
N THR A 27 0.28 8.93 -1.76
CA THR A 27 0.14 9.65 -0.49
C THR A 27 0.48 11.13 -0.62
N SER A 28 1.40 11.51 -1.52
CA SER A 28 1.71 12.92 -1.77
C SER A 28 0.60 13.65 -2.52
N GLU A 29 -0.14 12.95 -3.37
CA GLU A 29 -1.23 13.51 -4.19
C GLU A 29 -2.57 13.54 -3.44
N LEU A 30 -2.81 12.54 -2.58
CA LEU A 30 -4.08 12.41 -1.85
C LEU A 30 -4.09 13.22 -0.55
N TYR A 31 -2.96 13.29 0.15
CA TYR A 31 -2.92 13.94 1.46
C TYR A 31 -2.82 15.45 1.32
N PRO A 32 -3.68 16.21 2.04
CA PRO A 32 -3.66 17.66 2.00
C PRO A 32 -2.33 18.20 2.52
N THR A 33 -1.82 19.25 1.88
CA THR A 33 -0.48 19.80 2.18
C THR A 33 -0.28 20.08 3.66
N GLU A 34 -1.29 20.61 4.35
CA GLU A 34 -1.28 20.94 5.79
C GLU A 34 -1.01 19.73 6.70
N PHE A 35 -1.52 18.54 6.35
CA PHE A 35 -1.43 17.33 7.20
C PHE A 35 -0.62 16.20 6.58
N ARG A 36 0.01 16.44 5.42
CA ARG A 36 0.72 15.41 4.66
C ARG A 36 1.76 14.68 5.50
N HIS A 37 2.59 15.41 6.24
CA HIS A 37 3.61 14.81 7.10
C HIS A 37 3.03 13.95 8.22
N SER A 38 1.95 14.39 8.86
CA SER A 38 1.29 13.66 9.96
C SER A 38 0.61 12.38 9.45
N LEU A 39 -0.10 12.46 8.32
CA LEU A 39 -0.78 11.31 7.72
C LEU A 39 0.22 10.28 7.18
N LEU A 40 1.34 10.73 6.60
CA LEU A 40 2.46 9.86 6.21
C LEU A 40 3.11 9.16 7.41
N ALA A 41 3.27 9.86 8.53
CA ALA A 41 3.81 9.26 9.75
C ALA A 41 2.85 8.20 10.31
N PHE A 42 1.54 8.47 10.27
CA PHE A 42 0.52 7.53 10.71
C PHE A 42 0.48 6.26 9.84
N SER A 43 0.48 6.38 8.52
CA SER A 43 0.53 5.22 7.62
C SER A 43 1.81 4.40 7.81
N SER A 44 2.95 5.07 8.03
CA SER A 44 4.23 4.41 8.35
C SER A 44 4.18 3.66 9.68
N MET A 45 3.48 4.20 10.69
CA MET A 45 3.30 3.54 11.98
C MET A 45 2.49 2.24 11.84
N ILE A 46 1.45 2.23 11.01
CA ILE A 46 0.68 1.02 10.70
C ILE A 46 1.56 -0.03 10.02
N GLY A 47 2.38 0.38 9.04
CA GLY A 47 3.33 -0.52 8.37
C GLY A 47 4.31 -1.17 9.35
N ARG A 48 4.76 -0.42 10.38
CA ARG A 48 5.64 -0.95 11.44
C ARG A 48 4.99 -2.04 12.27
N ILE A 49 3.67 -1.98 12.51
CA ILE A 49 2.95 -3.06 13.22
C ILE A 49 3.12 -4.37 12.44
N GLY A 50 2.97 -4.35 11.11
CA GLY A 50 3.22 -5.51 10.26
C GLY A 50 4.64 -6.06 10.40
N SER A 51 5.65 -5.19 10.43
CA SER A 51 7.05 -5.59 10.63
C SER A 51 7.31 -6.20 12.00
N ILE A 52 6.62 -5.75 13.05
CA ILE A 52 6.71 -6.31 14.41
C ILE A 52 6.05 -7.69 14.47
N THR A 53 4.96 -7.90 13.72
CA THR A 53 4.27 -9.20 13.66
C THR A 53 5.00 -10.22 12.79
N ALA A 54 5.73 -9.79 11.76
CA ALA A 54 6.48 -10.68 10.85
C ALA A 54 7.41 -11.71 11.55
N PRO A 55 8.22 -11.39 12.57
CA PRO A 55 9.05 -12.36 13.27
C PRO A 55 8.28 -13.36 14.15
N LEU A 56 6.97 -13.18 14.40
CA LEU A 56 6.13 -14.16 15.12
C LEU A 56 5.70 -15.34 14.23
N THR A 57 5.92 -15.22 12.92
CA THR A 57 5.56 -16.22 11.91
C THR A 57 6.11 -17.63 12.17
N PRO A 58 7.38 -17.82 12.62
CA PRO A 58 7.92 -19.14 12.91
C PRO A 58 7.20 -19.88 14.03
N VAL A 59 6.75 -19.17 15.06
CA VAL A 59 5.96 -19.77 16.15
C VAL A 59 4.61 -20.28 15.63
N LEU A 60 4.05 -19.61 14.62
CA LEU A 60 2.80 -20.02 13.97
C LEU A 60 2.97 -21.26 13.07
N MET A 61 4.19 -21.50 12.55
CA MET A 61 4.50 -22.69 11.76
C MET A 61 4.48 -23.98 12.58
N GLU A 62 4.70 -23.90 13.90
CA GLU A 62 4.64 -25.07 14.81
C GLU A 62 3.24 -25.70 14.86
N TYR A 63 2.19 -24.89 14.66
CA TYR A 63 0.82 -25.39 14.56
C TYR A 63 0.52 -25.91 13.16
N TRP A 64 0.76 -25.10 12.13
CA TRP A 64 0.58 -25.51 10.74
C TRP A 64 1.43 -24.66 9.79
N HIS A 65 2.30 -25.34 9.04
CA HIS A 65 3.25 -24.74 8.08
C HIS A 65 2.58 -23.85 7.01
N GLY A 66 1.28 -24.04 6.73
CA GLY A 66 0.54 -23.26 5.73
C GLY A 66 -0.09 -21.94 6.24
N ILE A 67 -0.16 -21.72 7.56
CA ILE A 67 -0.84 -20.54 8.11
C ILE A 67 -0.15 -19.23 7.70
N PRO A 68 1.19 -19.09 7.84
CA PRO A 68 1.90 -17.89 7.42
C PRO A 68 1.65 -17.48 5.98
N SER A 69 1.80 -18.43 5.05
CA SER A 69 1.67 -18.15 3.63
C SER A 69 0.24 -17.72 3.28
N LEU A 70 -0.77 -18.35 3.89
CA LEU A 70 -2.17 -17.96 3.72
C LEU A 70 -2.44 -16.57 4.29
N LEU A 71 -1.87 -16.23 5.45
CA LEU A 71 -2.02 -14.91 6.08
C LEU A 71 -1.42 -13.81 5.22
N PHE A 72 -0.19 -13.98 4.74
CA PHE A 72 0.45 -13.00 3.85
C PHE A 72 -0.27 -12.88 2.51
N ALA A 73 -0.74 -14.01 1.94
CA ALA A 73 -1.51 -14.00 0.70
C ALA A 73 -2.85 -13.26 0.88
N PHE A 74 -3.57 -13.53 1.97
CA PHE A 74 -4.83 -12.85 2.29
C PHE A 74 -4.62 -11.34 2.44
N MET A 75 -3.59 -10.92 3.18
CA MET A 75 -3.27 -9.50 3.34
C MET A 75 -2.90 -8.83 2.01
N ALA A 76 -2.17 -9.51 1.13
CA ALA A 76 -1.83 -9.00 -0.20
C ALA A 76 -3.09 -8.84 -1.08
N VAL A 77 -4.00 -9.82 -1.07
CA VAL A 77 -5.27 -9.75 -1.81
C VAL A 77 -6.15 -8.63 -1.27
N LEU A 78 -6.30 -8.54 0.05
CA LEU A 78 -7.06 -7.48 0.70
C LEU A 78 -6.50 -6.10 0.35
N SER A 79 -5.18 -5.92 0.42
CA SER A 79 -4.52 -4.68 0.02
C SER A 79 -4.80 -4.34 -1.45
N GLY A 80 -4.71 -5.31 -2.36
CA GLY A 80 -5.00 -5.11 -3.78
C GLY A 80 -6.46 -4.69 -4.03
N LEU A 81 -7.42 -5.29 -3.32
CA LEU A 81 -8.83 -4.92 -3.40
C LEU A 81 -9.09 -3.51 -2.87
N LEU A 82 -8.46 -3.13 -1.76
CA LEU A 82 -8.59 -1.79 -1.17
C LEU A 82 -8.03 -0.70 -2.10
N VAL A 83 -6.94 -0.97 -2.81
CA VAL A 83 -6.38 -0.01 -3.79
C VAL A 83 -7.37 0.33 -4.90
N LEU A 84 -8.24 -0.62 -5.31
CA LEU A 84 -9.27 -0.36 -6.31
C LEU A 84 -10.36 0.60 -5.84
N THR A 85 -10.51 0.80 -4.53
CA THR A 85 -11.47 1.77 -3.97
C THR A 85 -10.94 3.21 -4.01
N GLN A 86 -9.66 3.37 -4.32
CA GLN A 86 -8.99 4.67 -4.31
C GLN A 86 -9.36 5.48 -5.57
N PRO A 87 -9.68 6.78 -5.43
CA PRO A 87 -9.95 7.63 -6.58
C PRO A 87 -8.70 7.83 -7.46
N GLU A 88 -8.93 8.04 -8.75
CA GLU A 88 -7.87 8.40 -9.69
C GLU A 88 -7.36 9.82 -9.40
N THR A 89 -6.05 9.95 -9.16
CA THR A 89 -5.37 11.23 -8.86
C THR A 89 -4.72 11.87 -10.11
N LEU A 90 -4.78 11.21 -11.27
CA LEU A 90 -4.16 11.70 -12.49
C LEU A 90 -4.88 12.96 -13.00
N GLY A 91 -4.12 14.06 -13.12
CA GLY A 91 -4.64 15.34 -13.65
C GLY A 91 -5.50 16.14 -12.67
N THR A 92 -5.47 15.80 -11.37
CA THR A 92 -6.14 16.60 -10.33
C THR A 92 -5.17 17.58 -9.68
N LYS A 93 -5.66 18.76 -9.29
CA LYS A 93 -4.86 19.71 -8.50
C LYS A 93 -4.56 19.09 -7.13
N LEU A 94 -3.33 19.24 -6.65
CA LEU A 94 -2.98 18.78 -5.30
C LEU A 94 -3.87 19.51 -4.27
N PRO A 95 -4.49 18.78 -3.33
CA PRO A 95 -5.34 19.38 -2.32
C PRO A 95 -4.47 20.15 -1.32
N ASP A 96 -4.80 21.42 -1.10
CA ASP A 96 -4.19 22.22 -0.05
C ASP A 96 -5.00 22.10 1.24
N THR A 97 -6.32 21.94 1.14
CA THR A 97 -7.24 21.82 2.28
C THR A 97 -7.88 20.44 2.40
N LEU A 98 -8.40 20.13 3.59
CA LEU A 98 -9.12 18.86 3.83
C LEU A 98 -10.39 18.75 2.97
N ALA A 99 -11.10 19.86 2.76
CA ALA A 99 -12.30 19.87 1.92
C ALA A 99 -12.00 19.56 0.44
N GLU A 100 -10.85 20.04 -0.07
CA GLU A 100 -10.37 19.68 -1.42
C GLU A 100 -9.96 18.21 -1.50
N ALA A 101 -9.35 17.66 -0.44
CA ALA A 101 -9.00 16.25 -0.38
C ALA A 101 -10.24 15.34 -0.35
N GLU A 102 -11.33 15.73 0.32
CA GLU A 102 -12.61 14.99 0.31
C GLU A 102 -13.33 15.06 -1.05
N ALA A 103 -13.07 16.10 -1.83
CA ALA A 103 -13.64 16.27 -3.16
C ALA A 103 -12.90 15.46 -4.25
N LEU A 104 -11.76 14.84 -3.93
CA LEU A 104 -11.01 13.97 -4.85
C LEU A 104 -11.88 12.82 -5.36
N GLY A 105 -11.92 12.64 -6.68
CA GLY A 105 -12.77 11.66 -7.37
C GLY A 105 -14.08 12.23 -7.93
N ARG A 106 -14.38 13.52 -7.70
CA ARG A 106 -15.47 14.22 -8.39
C ARG A 106 -14.98 14.81 -9.72
N PRO A 107 -15.83 14.88 -10.76
CA PRO A 107 -15.44 15.38 -12.09
C PRO A 107 -14.94 16.83 -12.08
N GLU A 108 -15.35 17.64 -11.10
CA GLU A 108 -14.95 19.05 -10.96
C GLU A 108 -13.52 19.25 -10.45
N SER A 109 -12.82 18.21 -9.98
CA SER A 109 -11.45 18.33 -9.45
C SER A 109 -10.35 18.17 -10.52
N LYS A 110 -10.72 17.87 -11.77
CA LYS A 110 -9.75 17.70 -12.88
C LYS A 110 -9.37 19.08 -13.43
N LEU A 111 -8.07 19.32 -13.59
CA LEU A 111 -7.56 20.50 -14.30
C LEU A 111 -7.92 20.37 -15.78
N THR A 112 -8.86 21.18 -16.28
CA THR A 112 -9.03 21.44 -17.72
C THR A 112 -7.74 21.92 -18.36
#